data_AF-A0A7X5SC80-F1
#
_entry.id   AF-A0A7X5SC80-F1
#
_cell.length_a   1.000
_cell.length_b   1.000
_cell.length_c   1.000
_cell.angle_alpha   90.00
_cell.angle_beta   90.00
_cell.angle_gamma   90.00
#
_symmetry.space_group_name_H-M   'P 1'
#
loop_
_entity.id
_entity.type
_entity.pdbx_description
1 polymer ?
#
loop_
_entity_poly.entity_id
_entity_poly.type
_entity_poly.pdbx_seq_one_letter_code
_entity_poly.pdbx_strand_id
1 'polypeptide(L)'
;MTNAVLLNNLDHRDLRVITAHGAAYGDDVMSAATFPQEFRQLQAQYPIVFHRSGERSFQPLALLGLRLGENLFLDGARWDAPYVPLAIQRQPFLI
;
A
#
# COMPACT_ATOMS: atom_id res chain seq x y z
N MET A 1 -14.93 -12.11 -1.38
CA MET A 1 -15.51 -10.79 -1.10
C MET A 1 -14.90 -10.26 0.18
N THR A 2 -14.44 -9.02 0.20
CA THR A 2 -13.82 -8.40 1.38
C THR A 2 -14.90 -8.06 2.41
N ASN A 3 -14.76 -8.52 3.65
CA ASN A 3 -15.69 -8.24 4.75
C ASN A 3 -15.01 -7.39 5.82
N ALA A 4 -15.17 -6.07 5.73
CA ALA A 4 -14.63 -5.15 6.73
C ALA A 4 -15.51 -5.15 7.98
N VAL A 5 -14.93 -5.54 9.12
CA VAL A 5 -15.61 -5.58 10.43
C VAL A 5 -14.79 -4.84 11.48
N LEU A 6 -15.46 -4.34 12.53
CA LEU A 6 -14.77 -3.74 13.66
C LEU A 6 -14.00 -4.81 14.43
N LEU A 7 -12.69 -4.60 14.60
CA LEU A 7 -11.83 -5.51 15.36
C LEU A 7 -12.14 -5.39 16.86
N ASN A 8 -12.26 -6.53 17.54
CA ASN A 8 -12.44 -6.60 18.99
C ASN A 8 -11.69 -7.79 19.59
N ASN A 9 -11.40 -7.73 20.89
CA ASN A 9 -10.56 -8.71 21.60
C ASN A 9 -11.27 -10.02 21.95
N LEU A 10 -12.59 -10.13 21.77
CA LEU A 10 -13.35 -11.35 22.02
C LEU A 10 -13.45 -12.19 20.76
N ASP A 11 -14.04 -11.64 19.70
CA ASP A 11 -14.30 -12.36 18.44
C ASP A 11 -13.02 -12.62 17.63
N HIS A 12 -12.00 -11.76 17.77
CA HIS A 12 -10.78 -11.82 16.96
C HIS A 12 -9.55 -12.25 17.78
N ARG A 13 -9.75 -12.82 18.97
CA ARG A 13 -8.66 -13.20 19.90
C ARG A 13 -7.60 -14.12 19.27
N ASP A 14 -8.02 -15.00 18.37
CA ASP A 14 -7.17 -15.98 17.71
C ASP A 14 -6.77 -15.57 16.29
N LEU A 15 -7.28 -14.44 15.80
CA LEU A 15 -6.89 -13.90 14.51
C LEU A 15 -5.47 -13.30 14.59
N ARG A 16 -4.69 -13.51 13.53
CA ARG A 16 -3.32 -12.99 13.40
C ARG A 16 -3.15 -12.33 12.04
N VAL A 17 -2.24 -11.37 11.98
CA VAL A 17 -1.87 -10.68 10.74
C VAL A 17 -0.58 -11.28 10.22
N ILE A 18 -0.56 -11.59 8.92
CA ILE A 18 0.68 -11.92 8.21
C ILE A 18 1.37 -10.60 7.91
N THR A 19 2.56 -10.39 8.48
CA THR A 19 3.36 -9.17 8.31
C THR A 19 4.46 -9.32 7.26
N ALA A 20 4.46 -10.45 6.53
CA ALA A 20 5.41 -10.70 5.45
C ALA A 20 4.95 -9.99 4.18
N HIS A 21 5.91 -9.59 3.34
CA HIS A 21 5.62 -9.07 2.02
C HIS A 21 5.48 -10.19 1.00
N GLY A 22 4.75 -9.92 -0.07
CA GLY A 22 4.70 -10.82 -1.23
C GLY A 22 3.44 -10.68 -2.07
N ALA A 23 3.55 -11.06 -3.34
CA ALA A 23 2.43 -11.04 -4.29
C ALA A 23 1.25 -11.90 -3.80
N ALA A 24 1.54 -13.00 -3.09
CA ALA A 24 0.51 -13.86 -2.48
C ALA A 24 -0.35 -13.14 -1.42
N TYR A 25 0.15 -12.03 -0.88
CA TYR A 25 -0.54 -11.20 0.13
C TYR A 25 -1.11 -9.90 -0.47
N GLY A 26 -0.98 -9.69 -1.79
CA GLY A 26 -1.52 -8.52 -2.49
C GLY A 26 -0.56 -7.33 -2.58
N ASP A 27 0.74 -7.53 -2.35
CA ASP A 27 1.75 -6.47 -2.51
C ASP A 27 2.14 -6.21 -3.99
N ASP A 28 1.61 -6.98 -4.94
CA ASP A 28 1.82 -6.84 -6.39
C ASP A 28 0.97 -5.71 -7.01
N VAL A 29 0.86 -4.59 -6.29
CA VAL A 29 0.09 -3.43 -6.73
C VAL A 29 0.96 -2.44 -7.50
N MET A 30 0.41 -1.92 -8.60
CA MET A 30 1.08 -0.94 -9.49
C MET A 30 1.37 0.39 -8.80
N SER A 31 0.56 0.78 -7.81
CA SER A 31 0.70 2.04 -7.13
C SER A 31 0.08 1.99 -5.74
N ALA A 32 0.52 2.89 -4.87
CA ALA A 32 0.00 3.09 -3.53
C ALA A 32 -0.50 4.52 -3.36
N ALA A 33 -1.66 4.70 -2.73
CA ALA A 33 -2.13 6.02 -2.34
C ALA A 33 -1.16 6.66 -1.34
N THR A 34 -0.95 7.96 -1.44
CA THR A 34 -0.13 8.73 -0.51
C THR A 34 -0.76 10.10 -0.23
N PHE A 35 -0.07 10.97 0.51
CA PHE A 35 -0.51 12.29 0.92
C PHE A 35 0.69 13.21 1.23
N PRO A 36 0.52 14.54 1.21
CA PRO A 36 1.63 15.49 1.28
C PRO A 36 2.60 15.30 2.46
N GLN A 37 2.10 14.90 3.63
CA GLN A 37 2.91 14.66 4.81
C GLN A 37 3.89 13.48 4.66
N GLU A 38 3.62 12.56 3.73
CA GLU A 38 4.46 11.37 3.45
C GLU A 38 5.49 11.62 2.33
N PHE A 39 5.31 12.67 1.51
CA PHE A 39 6.09 12.88 0.29
C PHE A 39 7.60 12.90 0.52
N ARG A 40 8.06 13.47 1.64
CA ARG A 40 9.49 13.55 1.95
C ARG A 40 10.14 12.15 2.06
N GLN A 41 9.40 11.17 2.59
CA GLN A 41 9.89 9.80 2.74
C GLN A 41 9.84 9.05 1.40
N LEU A 42 8.80 9.30 0.59
CA LEU A 42 8.59 8.59 -0.67
C LEU A 42 9.43 9.11 -1.84
N GLN A 43 9.57 10.44 -2.00
CA GLN A 43 10.14 11.05 -3.20
C GLN A 43 11.58 10.61 -3.51
N ALA A 44 12.31 10.10 -2.51
CA ALA A 44 13.66 9.61 -2.67
C ALA A 44 13.74 8.23 -3.34
N GLN A 45 12.62 7.49 -3.37
CA GLN A 45 12.56 6.09 -3.80
C GLN A 45 11.50 5.86 -4.89
N TYR A 46 10.39 6.59 -4.84
CA TYR A 46 9.24 6.39 -5.71
C TYR A 46 8.90 7.66 -6.48
N PRO A 47 8.60 7.56 -7.79
CA PRO A 47 7.91 8.61 -8.49
C PRO A 47 6.54 8.88 -7.84
N ILE A 48 6.27 10.15 -7.53
CA ILE A 48 4.96 10.60 -7.07
C ILE A 48 4.21 11.16 -8.27
N VAL A 49 3.08 10.55 -8.61
CA VAL A 49 2.21 10.96 -9.71
C VAL A 49 0.86 11.42 -9.19
N PHE A 50 0.16 12.26 -9.96
CA PHE A 50 -1.14 12.79 -9.56
C PHE A 50 -2.23 12.25 -10.50
N HIS A 51 -3.01 11.31 -9.99
CA HIS A 51 -4.16 10.78 -10.70
C HIS A 51 -5.34 11.74 -10.54
N ARG A 52 -5.98 12.11 -11.64
CA ARG A 52 -7.18 12.96 -11.61
C ARG A 52 -8.37 12.14 -11.11
N SER A 53 -8.86 12.45 -9.91
CA SER A 53 -9.98 11.74 -9.25
C SER A 53 -11.32 12.45 -9.41
N GLY A 54 -11.38 13.54 -10.19
CA GLY A 54 -12.58 14.34 -10.43
C GLY A 54 -12.24 15.61 -11.24
N GLU A 55 -13.20 16.51 -11.42
CA GLU A 55 -12.98 17.68 -12.28
C GLU A 55 -11.81 18.57 -11.82
N ARG A 56 -11.65 18.74 -10.50
CA ARG A 56 -10.59 19.56 -9.90
C ARG A 56 -9.85 18.86 -8.75
N SER A 57 -10.04 17.55 -8.60
CA SER A 57 -9.41 16.76 -7.54
C SER A 57 -8.31 15.86 -8.12
N PHE A 58 -7.20 15.82 -7.40
CA PHE A 58 -6.07 14.96 -7.71
C PHE A 58 -5.72 14.13 -6.48
N GLN A 59 -5.49 12.84 -6.70
CA GLN A 59 -4.98 11.93 -5.70
C GLN A 59 -3.51 11.66 -6.00
N PRO A 60 -2.59 11.96 -5.08
CA PRO A 60 -1.20 11.58 -5.23
C PRO A 60 -1.04 10.07 -5.01
N LEU A 61 -0.26 9.45 -5.88
CA LEU A 61 0.08 8.03 -5.84
C LEU A 61 1.60 7.87 -5.91
N ALA A 62 2.15 6.96 -5.11
CA ALA A 62 3.49 6.44 -5.31
C ALA A 62 3.43 5.34 -6.38
N LEU A 63 4.22 5.48 -7.45
CA LEU A 63 4.28 4.49 -8.52
C LEU A 63 5.24 3.36 -8.13
N LEU A 64 4.73 2.12 -8.15
CA LEU A 64 5.46 0.92 -7.76
C LEU A 64 5.77 0.02 -8.96
N GLY A 65 4.94 0.06 -10.00
CA GLY A 65 5.13 -0.69 -11.24
C GLY A 65 4.59 0.07 -12.45
N LEU A 66 4.80 -0.48 -13.64
CA LEU A 66 4.34 0.09 -14.90
C LEU A 66 3.10 -0.64 -15.44
N ARG A 67 2.76 -1.79 -14.87
CA ARG A 67 1.63 -2.62 -15.24
C ARG A 67 0.75 -2.94 -14.05
N LEU A 68 -0.52 -3.23 -14.30
CA LEU A 68 -1.41 -3.78 -13.29
C LEU A 68 -0.89 -5.15 -12.83
N GLY A 69 -0.87 -5.40 -11.52
CA GLY A 69 -0.32 -6.65 -10.96
C GLY A 69 1.20 -6.67 -10.88
N GLU A 70 1.87 -5.51 -10.97
CA GLU A 70 3.32 -5.41 -10.93
C GLU A 70 3.76 -4.43 -9.83
N ASN A 71 4.72 -4.85 -9.02
CA ASN A 71 5.45 -4.00 -8.09
C ASN A 71 6.95 -4.28 -8.28
N LEU A 72 7.68 -3.32 -8.86
CA LEU A 72 9.12 -3.43 -9.15
C LEU A 72 10.00 -3.33 -7.91
N PHE A 73 9.41 -2.93 -6.77
CA PHE A 73 10.07 -2.89 -5.47
C PHE A 73 9.79 -4.15 -4.64
N LEU A 74 9.20 -5.19 -5.24
CA LEU A 74 8.94 -6.46 -4.58
C LEU A 74 9.81 -7.57 -5.19
N ASP A 75 10.75 -8.07 -4.40
CA ASP A 75 11.61 -9.21 -4.75
C ASP A 75 11.25 -10.42 -3.86
N GLY A 76 10.32 -11.23 -4.33
CA GLY A 76 9.75 -12.35 -3.59
C GLY A 76 9.03 -11.86 -2.33
N ALA A 77 9.68 -12.03 -1.17
CA ALA A 77 9.19 -11.57 0.13
C ALA A 77 9.93 -10.34 0.67
N ARG A 78 10.84 -9.75 -0.12
CA ARG A 78 11.59 -8.55 0.24
C ARG A 78 10.98 -7.32 -0.43
N TRP A 79 10.76 -6.27 0.36
CA TRP A 79 10.51 -4.94 -0.17
C TRP A 79 11.85 -4.23 -0.41
N ASP A 80 12.13 -3.88 -1.67
CA ASP A 80 13.41 -3.35 -2.13
C ASP A 80 13.47 -1.82 -2.11
N ALA A 81 13.15 -1.25 -0.95
CA ALA A 81 13.28 0.18 -0.68
C ALA A 81 13.32 0.43 0.83
N PRO A 82 13.99 1.50 1.29
CA PRO A 82 14.13 1.80 2.72
C PRO A 82 12.82 2.26 3.39
N TYR A 83 11.78 2.55 2.62
CA TYR A 83 10.50 3.03 3.13
C TYR A 83 9.36 2.39 2.36
N VAL A 84 8.41 1.77 3.06
CA VAL A 84 7.19 1.20 2.46
C VAL A 84 6.07 2.21 2.60
N PRO A 85 5.31 2.53 1.53
CA PRO A 85 4.19 3.47 1.63
C PRO A 85 3.19 3.08 2.72
N LEU A 86 2.69 4.05 3.47
CA LEU A 86 1.76 3.83 4.59
C LEU A 86 0.45 3.17 4.15
N ALA A 87 0.00 3.44 2.93
CA ALA A 87 -1.17 2.76 2.36
C ALA A 87 -0.97 1.25 2.16
N ILE A 88 0.28 0.79 2.01
CA ILE A 88 0.66 -0.62 2.01
C ILE A 88 0.82 -1.11 3.45
N GLN A 89 1.59 -0.39 4.27
CA GLN A 89 1.87 -0.79 5.67
C GLN A 89 0.62 -0.94 6.53
N ARG A 90 -0.43 -0.12 6.28
CA ARG A 90 -1.66 -0.20 7.08
C ARG A 90 -2.50 -1.44 6.80
N GLN A 91 -2.24 -2.18 5.71
CA GLN A 91 -3.03 -3.34 5.36
C GLN A 91 -2.87 -4.46 6.41
N PRO A 92 -3.94 -5.24 6.68
CA PRO A 92 -5.26 -5.22 6.04
C PRO A 92 -6.25 -4.23 6.68
N PHE A 93 -5.80 -3.28 7.50
CA PHE A 93 -6.67 -2.38 8.25
C PHE A 93 -7.17 -1.19 7.41
N LEU A 94 -8.37 -0.73 7.73
CA LEU A 94 -8.97 0.50 7.23
C LEU A 94 -8.94 1.53 8.36
N ILE A 95 -8.26 2.66 8.11
CA ILE A 95 -8.04 3.77 9.05
C ILE A 95 -8.42 5.07 8.35
#